data_AF-A0A0S7WJK3-F1
#
_entry.id   AF-A0A0S7WJK3-F1
#
_cell.length_a   1.000
_cell.length_b   1.000
_cell.length_c   1.000
_cell.angle_alpha   90.00
_cell.angle_beta   90.00
_cell.angle_gamma   90.00
#
_symmetry.space_group_name_H-M   'P 1'
#
loop_
_entity.id
_entity.type
_entity.pdbx_description
1 polymer ?
#
loop_
_entity_poly.entity_id
_entity_poly.type
_entity_poly.pdbx_seq_one_letter_code
_entity_poly.pdbx_strand_id
1 'polypeptide(L)'
;MTRCEKRNLDCFFSASVYFRRMGAALLIFIVFLLSGESTRALWKIDLSDGRTVVSDSVRIDEGQVILEDTVVSRNAVRSIFRIEERKPEEKGIQDDIRIVLEEGLRLQAKFPDAGGLILADHGEMVLHEDGTHTYRYHFAAKILKTSTKTWANVGIHFEEERSRITVDLARTIKPDGTVYSVSPDAIKVIKPKSDMVFFERDKSVQFELPDVSVGDIVEYRYSEEVFNPWNKEIFNFGYYFQTREPVGSSSLVVGIPDRLSLTYGTRNMDTP
;
A
#
# COMPACT_ATOMS: atom_id res chain seq x y z
N MET A 1 8.68 -31.44 -30.94
CA MET A 1 9.96 -32.03 -30.50
C MET A 1 10.98 -30.93 -30.37
N THR A 2 11.29 -30.46 -29.15
CA THR A 2 12.66 -30.32 -28.60
C THR A 2 12.52 -30.12 -27.09
N ARG A 3 13.24 -30.95 -26.35
CA ARG A 3 13.19 -31.16 -24.90
C ARG A 3 14.36 -30.39 -24.29
N CYS A 4 14.16 -29.62 -23.23
CA CYS A 4 15.24 -29.01 -22.46
C CYS A 4 15.22 -29.57 -21.04
N GLU A 5 16.37 -30.08 -20.62
CA GLU A 5 16.56 -31.03 -19.53
C GLU A 5 17.22 -30.37 -18.30
N LYS A 6 16.80 -30.83 -17.12
CA LYS A 6 17.19 -30.36 -15.79
C LYS A 6 18.70 -30.53 -15.52
N ARG A 7 19.29 -29.66 -14.69
CA ARG A 7 20.50 -29.95 -13.91
C ARG A 7 20.30 -29.63 -12.43
N ASN A 8 20.64 -30.64 -11.62
CA ASN A 8 20.63 -30.65 -10.16
C ASN A 8 21.76 -29.79 -9.57
N LEU A 9 21.49 -29.21 -8.40
CA LEU A 9 22.46 -28.59 -7.49
C LEU A 9 22.65 -29.53 -6.29
N ASP A 10 23.90 -29.93 -6.05
CA ASP A 10 24.40 -30.42 -4.78
C ASP A 10 25.69 -29.64 -4.46
N CYS A 11 25.79 -29.09 -3.25
CA CYS A 11 26.92 -29.31 -2.35
C CYS A 11 26.85 -28.41 -1.10
N PHE A 12 26.67 -29.07 0.04
CA PHE A 12 26.97 -28.62 1.40
C PHE A 12 28.46 -28.30 1.57
N PHE A 13 28.80 -27.31 2.40
CA PHE A 13 30.00 -27.36 3.24
C PHE A 13 29.76 -26.65 4.58
N SER A 14 29.89 -27.42 5.66
CA SER A 14 29.95 -27.00 7.05
C SER A 14 31.40 -27.11 7.51
N ALA A 15 31.90 -26.14 8.28
CA ALA A 15 33.18 -26.27 8.98
C ALA A 15 33.11 -25.57 10.34
N SER A 16 33.24 -26.37 11.40
CA SER A 16 33.56 -25.94 12.76
C SER A 16 34.88 -26.61 13.14
N VAL A 17 35.87 -25.83 13.60
CA VAL A 17 37.09 -26.35 14.25
C VAL A 17 37.49 -25.44 15.42
N TYR A 18 37.83 -26.11 16.52
CA TYR A 18 38.14 -25.64 17.87
C TYR A 18 39.55 -25.03 18.06
N PHE A 19 39.61 -23.94 18.83
CA PHE A 19 40.47 -23.64 20.00
C PHE A 19 42.01 -23.88 19.99
N ARG A 20 42.80 -22.82 20.23
CA ARG A 20 43.92 -22.82 21.21
C ARG A 20 44.37 -21.41 21.62
N ARG A 21 44.72 -21.28 22.91
CA ARG A 21 45.10 -20.09 23.71
C ARG A 21 46.41 -19.42 23.28
N MET A 22 46.51 -18.09 23.46
CA MET A 22 47.56 -17.41 24.25
C MET A 22 47.31 -15.89 24.34
N GLY A 23 47.66 -15.28 25.47
CA GLY A 23 47.26 -13.93 25.87
C GLY A 23 47.96 -12.79 25.12
N ALA A 24 47.20 -11.75 24.86
CA ALA A 24 47.66 -10.40 24.58
C ALA A 24 46.57 -9.43 25.05
N ALA A 25 46.96 -8.36 25.74
CA ALA A 25 46.07 -7.29 26.18
C ALA A 25 45.33 -6.71 24.96
N LEU A 26 44.02 -6.95 24.91
CA LEU A 26 43.18 -6.56 23.79
C LEU A 26 42.63 -5.15 24.03
N LEU A 27 43.32 -4.16 23.48
CA LEU A 27 42.72 -2.87 23.14
C LEU A 27 41.67 -3.17 22.05
N ILE A 28 40.40 -3.22 22.44
CA ILE A 28 39.29 -3.42 21.51
C ILE A 28 39.05 -2.10 20.79
N PHE A 29 39.72 -1.94 19.65
CA PHE A 29 39.39 -0.95 18.63
C PHE A 29 38.40 -1.64 17.67
N ILE A 30 37.10 -1.48 17.90
CA ILE A 30 36.09 -1.91 16.93
C ILE A 30 36.01 -0.82 15.85
N VAL A 31 36.72 -1.05 14.74
CA VAL A 31 36.46 -0.34 13.48
C VAL A 31 35.61 -1.26 12.63
N PHE A 32 34.29 -1.09 12.74
CA PHE A 32 33.36 -1.63 11.75
C PHE A 32 33.39 -0.71 10.54
N LEU A 33 34.18 -1.08 9.52
CA LEU A 33 33.97 -0.63 8.14
C LEU A 33 32.84 -1.49 7.56
N LEU A 34 31.62 -1.19 7.97
CA LEU A 34 30.41 -1.53 7.23
C LEU A 34 29.80 -0.20 6.80
N SER A 35 29.36 -0.15 5.55
CA SER A 35 28.58 0.94 4.94
C SER A 35 27.49 1.44 5.91
N GLY A 36 27.83 2.49 6.66
CA GLY A 36 27.02 3.01 7.75
C GLY A 36 26.19 4.18 7.24
N GLU A 37 24.88 3.99 7.18
CA GLU A 37 23.96 5.09 7.39
C GLU A 37 24.35 5.72 8.74
N SER A 38 24.89 6.93 8.69
CA SER A 38 25.40 7.63 9.87
C SER A 38 24.24 8.07 10.76
N THR A 39 23.69 7.16 11.55
CA THR A 39 22.88 7.52 12.72
C THR A 39 23.81 8.18 13.72
N ARG A 40 23.65 9.49 13.95
CA ARG A 40 24.30 10.14 15.08
C ARG A 40 23.65 9.56 16.34
N ALA A 41 24.43 8.82 17.11
CA ALA A 41 24.01 8.35 18.41
C ALA A 41 24.41 9.40 19.45
N LEU A 42 23.41 10.07 20.02
CA LEU A 42 23.59 10.97 21.15
C LEU A 42 23.47 10.18 22.45
N TRP A 43 24.15 10.64 23.49
CA TRP A 43 24.02 10.14 24.85
C TRP A 43 23.27 11.16 25.67
N LYS A 44 22.18 10.74 26.32
CA LYS A 44 21.45 11.52 27.31
C LYS A 44 21.87 11.10 28.70
N ILE A 45 22.37 12.06 29.49
CA ILE A 45 22.85 11.87 30.84
C ILE A 45 21.95 12.67 31.77
N ASP A 46 21.16 11.99 32.58
CA ASP A 46 20.35 12.62 33.62
C ASP A 46 21.15 12.69 34.91
N LEU A 47 21.20 13.88 35.50
CA LEU A 47 21.91 14.17 36.73
C LEU A 47 20.99 14.09 37.95
N SER A 48 21.56 13.79 39.11
CA SER A 48 20.84 13.68 40.38
C SER A 48 20.20 15.00 40.83
N ASP A 49 20.67 16.13 40.32
CA ASP A 49 20.09 17.47 40.55
C ASP A 49 18.91 17.80 39.61
N GLY A 50 18.54 16.87 38.72
CA GLY A 50 17.43 17.01 37.78
C GLY A 50 17.81 17.59 36.42
N ARG A 51 19.07 17.97 36.19
CA ARG A 51 19.53 18.43 34.87
C ARG A 51 19.73 17.25 33.92
N THR A 52 19.54 17.50 32.64
CA THR A 52 19.85 16.56 31.56
C THR A 52 20.94 17.16 30.67
N VAL A 53 21.99 16.39 30.39
CA VAL A 53 23.04 16.74 29.45
C VAL A 53 22.97 15.79 28.26
N VAL A 54 23.10 16.30 27.04
CA VAL A 54 23.17 15.49 25.82
C VAL A 54 24.56 15.65 25.21
N SER A 55 25.20 14.55 24.81
CA SER A 55 26.59 14.55 24.30
C SER A 55 26.75 13.51 23.20
N ASP A 56 27.54 13.79 22.16
CA ASP A 56 27.84 12.82 21.09
C ASP A 56 28.73 11.66 21.59
N SER A 57 29.45 11.87 22.68
CA SER A 57 30.30 10.85 23.31
C SER A 57 30.15 10.80 24.82
N VAL A 58 30.35 9.60 25.38
CA VAL A 58 30.43 9.39 26.83
C VAL A 58 31.58 8.42 27.13
N ARG A 59 32.44 8.80 28.07
CA ARG A 59 33.51 7.94 28.61
C ARG A 59 33.44 7.94 30.12
N ILE A 60 33.65 6.80 30.74
CA ILE A 60 33.65 6.66 32.20
C ILE A 60 35.05 6.25 32.62
N ASP A 61 35.72 7.08 33.42
CA ASP A 61 37.08 6.85 33.91
C ASP A 61 37.26 7.39 35.33
N GLU A 62 37.99 6.67 36.18
CA GLU A 62 38.34 7.05 37.57
C GLU A 62 37.25 7.80 38.38
N GLY A 63 35.99 7.37 38.30
CA GLY A 63 34.88 7.97 39.05
C GLY A 63 34.28 9.24 38.42
N GLN A 64 34.62 9.53 37.17
CA GLN A 64 34.11 10.64 36.38
C GLN A 64 33.43 10.12 35.10
N VAL A 65 32.48 10.91 34.60
CA VAL A 65 31.81 10.76 33.31
C VAL A 65 32.24 11.94 32.44
N ILE A 66 33.07 11.64 31.46
CA ILE A 66 33.65 12.58 30.51
C ILE A 66 32.74 12.63 29.28
N LEU A 67 32.17 13.80 29.04
CA LEU A 67 31.38 14.15 27.85
C LEU A 67 32.26 14.97 26.91
N GLU A 68 31.75 15.32 25.73
CA GLU A 68 32.53 16.08 24.74
C GLU A 68 32.99 17.45 25.28
N ASP A 69 32.06 18.20 25.87
CA ASP A 69 32.31 19.57 26.32
C ASP A 69 32.42 19.72 27.85
N THR A 70 32.22 18.64 28.62
CA THR A 70 32.12 18.73 30.08
C THR A 70 32.49 17.43 30.78
N VAL A 71 32.97 17.53 32.02
CA VAL A 71 33.23 16.39 32.90
C VAL A 71 32.28 16.44 34.09
N VAL A 72 31.62 15.33 34.40
CA VAL A 72 30.66 15.19 35.50
C VAL A 72 31.15 14.12 36.47
N SER A 73 31.01 14.36 37.78
CA SER A 73 31.29 13.30 38.77
C SER A 73 30.29 12.14 38.60
N ARG A 74 30.77 10.89 38.65
CA ARG A 74 29.90 9.72 38.54
C ARG A 74 28.80 9.68 39.60
N ASN A 75 29.04 10.22 40.79
CA ASN A 75 28.04 10.27 41.86
C ASN A 75 26.89 11.26 41.57
N ALA A 76 27.12 12.21 40.67
CA ALA A 76 26.10 13.16 40.24
C ALA A 76 25.26 12.63 39.07
N VAL A 77 25.59 11.46 38.51
CA VAL A 77 24.86 10.87 37.38
C VAL A 77 23.81 9.89 37.88
N ARG A 78 22.55 10.11 37.49
CA ARG A 78 21.41 9.25 37.80
C ARG A 78 21.25 8.15 36.74
N SER A 79 21.35 8.51 35.46
CA SER A 79 21.21 7.55 34.35
C SER A 79 21.87 8.04 33.08
N ILE A 80 22.33 7.10 32.24
CA ILE A 80 22.92 7.36 30.93
C ILE A 80 22.15 6.51 29.91
N PHE A 81 21.59 7.14 28.89
CA PHE A 81 20.84 6.51 27.81
C PHE A 81 21.47 6.84 26.47
N ARG A 82 21.60 5.85 25.59
CA ARG A 82 21.90 6.09 24.18
C ARG A 82 20.61 6.43 23.46
N ILE A 83 20.55 7.64 22.89
CA ILE A 83 19.49 8.09 22.02
C ILE A 83 20.00 8.00 20.60
N GLU A 84 19.37 7.16 19.79
CA GLU A 84 19.56 7.23 18.36
C GLU A 84 18.70 8.39 17.85
N GLU A 85 19.32 9.43 17.29
CA GLU A 85 18.55 10.38 16.48
C GLU A 85 18.08 9.63 15.23
N ARG A 86 16.85 9.13 15.28
CA ARG A 86 16.11 8.88 14.05
C ARG A 86 15.86 10.25 13.42
N LYS A 87 16.63 10.59 12.38
CA LYS A 87 16.16 11.57 11.41
C LYS A 87 14.73 11.17 11.01
N PRO A 88 13.79 12.12 10.90
CA PRO A 88 12.52 11.83 10.25
C PRO A 88 12.85 11.18 8.91
N GLU A 89 12.32 9.99 8.64
CA GLU A 89 12.32 9.46 7.28
C GLU A 89 11.57 10.49 6.43
N GLU A 90 12.29 11.30 5.65
CA GLU A 90 11.69 11.95 4.48
C GLU A 90 11.32 10.83 3.52
N LYS A 91 10.16 10.20 3.75
CA LYS A 91 9.54 9.35 2.74
C LYS A 91 9.13 10.28 1.61
N GLY A 92 10.02 10.43 0.63
CA GLY A 92 9.65 10.99 -0.66
C GLY A 92 8.36 10.34 -1.15
N ILE A 93 7.57 11.11 -1.90
CA ILE A 93 6.29 10.64 -2.44
C ILE A 93 6.53 9.32 -3.19
N GLN A 94 5.81 8.28 -2.79
CA GLN A 94 5.92 6.95 -3.41
C GLN A 94 5.61 7.05 -4.90
N ASP A 95 6.28 6.24 -5.72
CA ASP A 95 6.17 6.35 -7.18
C ASP A 95 4.74 6.18 -7.69
N ASP A 96 3.95 5.28 -7.08
CA ASP A 96 2.53 5.07 -7.40
C ASP A 96 1.70 6.33 -7.14
N ILE A 97 1.94 7.01 -6.03
CA ILE A 97 1.29 8.28 -5.68
C ILE A 97 1.69 9.37 -6.68
N ARG A 98 2.99 9.47 -7.01
CA ARG A 98 3.50 10.46 -7.97
C ARG A 98 2.85 10.30 -9.33
N ILE A 99 2.76 9.07 -9.85
CA ILE A 99 2.14 8.77 -11.15
C ILE A 99 0.70 9.28 -11.21
N VAL A 100 -0.10 8.98 -10.17
CA VAL A 100 -1.52 9.37 -10.15
C VAL A 100 -1.68 10.88 -9.99
N LEU A 101 -0.81 11.54 -9.21
CA LEU A 101 -0.79 13.00 -9.10
C LEU A 101 -0.45 13.69 -10.42
N GLU A 102 0.60 13.23 -11.11
CA GLU A 102 1.03 13.76 -12.41
C GLU A 102 -0.07 13.59 -13.47
N GLU A 103 -0.73 12.43 -13.51
CA GLU A 103 -1.85 12.19 -14.41
C GLU A 103 -3.04 13.11 -14.12
N GLY A 104 -3.34 13.34 -12.84
CA GLY A 104 -4.34 14.30 -12.40
C GLY A 104 -4.07 15.72 -12.88
N LEU A 105 -2.82 16.19 -12.79
CA LEU A 105 -2.40 17.50 -13.29
C LEU A 105 -2.50 17.57 -14.82
N ARG A 106 -2.05 16.52 -15.52
CA ARG A 106 -2.08 16.44 -16.99
C ARG A 106 -3.51 16.52 -17.53
N LEU A 107 -4.44 15.75 -16.95
CA LEU A 107 -5.83 15.76 -17.37
C LEU A 107 -6.55 17.06 -16.99
N GLN A 108 -6.23 17.64 -15.83
CA GLN A 108 -6.83 18.92 -15.42
C GLN A 108 -6.44 20.05 -16.36
N ALA A 109 -5.20 20.07 -16.85
CA ALA A 109 -4.77 21.03 -17.86
C ALA A 109 -5.56 20.87 -19.19
N LYS A 110 -5.92 19.63 -19.55
CA LYS A 110 -6.68 19.32 -20.77
C LYS A 110 -8.19 19.60 -20.63
N PHE A 111 -8.74 19.44 -19.43
CA PHE A 111 -10.17 19.54 -19.14
C PHE A 111 -10.44 20.43 -17.91
N PRO A 112 -10.15 21.74 -17.99
CA PRO A 112 -10.21 22.64 -16.84
C PRO A 112 -11.62 22.82 -16.27
N ASP A 113 -12.66 22.61 -17.07
CA ASP A 113 -14.07 22.82 -16.68
C ASP A 113 -14.77 21.56 -16.14
N ALA A 114 -14.08 20.41 -16.11
CA ALA A 114 -14.66 19.13 -15.69
C ALA A 114 -15.12 19.14 -14.21
N GLY A 115 -16.11 18.32 -13.87
CA GLY A 115 -16.54 18.12 -12.49
C GLY A 115 -15.56 17.24 -11.71
N GLY A 116 -14.96 16.28 -12.39
CA GLY A 116 -13.87 15.45 -11.90
C GLY A 116 -13.14 14.82 -13.08
N LEU A 117 -12.09 14.06 -12.80
CA LEU A 117 -11.28 13.40 -13.82
C LEU A 117 -11.07 11.96 -13.40
N ILE A 118 -11.47 11.00 -14.22
CA ILE A 118 -11.17 9.59 -13.97
C ILE A 118 -9.78 9.34 -14.53
N LEU A 119 -8.83 9.04 -13.64
CA LEU A 119 -7.42 8.85 -13.97
C LEU A 119 -7.18 7.40 -14.43
N ALA A 120 -7.76 6.45 -13.69
CA ALA A 120 -7.74 5.03 -13.98
C ALA A 120 -9.13 4.41 -13.77
N ASP A 121 -9.52 3.56 -14.70
CA ASP A 121 -10.73 2.74 -14.67
C ASP A 121 -10.41 1.40 -15.34
N HIS A 122 -9.86 0.46 -14.57
CA HIS A 122 -9.32 -0.79 -15.11
C HIS A 122 -10.06 -1.99 -14.53
N GLY A 123 -10.59 -2.83 -15.41
CA GLY A 123 -11.21 -4.11 -15.07
C GLY A 123 -10.38 -5.30 -15.55
N GLU A 124 -10.31 -6.35 -14.76
CA GLU A 124 -9.79 -7.66 -15.14
C GLU A 124 -10.84 -8.71 -14.80
N MET A 125 -11.36 -9.41 -15.81
CA MET A 125 -12.33 -10.49 -15.63
C MET A 125 -11.71 -11.81 -16.08
N VAL A 126 -11.66 -12.81 -15.20
CA VAL A 126 -11.07 -14.12 -15.47
C VAL A 126 -12.11 -15.20 -15.21
N LEU A 127 -12.45 -15.97 -16.25
CA LEU A 127 -13.22 -17.21 -16.15
C LEU A 127 -12.28 -18.39 -15.89
N HIS A 128 -12.59 -19.19 -14.88
CA HIS A 128 -11.84 -20.39 -14.53
C HIS A 128 -12.43 -21.65 -15.17
N GLU A 129 -11.63 -22.72 -15.22
CA GLU A 129 -12.02 -23.99 -15.85
C GLU A 129 -13.29 -24.63 -15.24
N ASP A 130 -13.56 -24.38 -13.96
CA ASP A 130 -14.67 -24.94 -13.20
C ASP A 130 -15.95 -24.07 -13.23
N GLY A 131 -15.95 -23.03 -14.06
CA GLY A 131 -17.03 -22.07 -14.25
C GLY A 131 -17.10 -20.97 -13.20
N THR A 132 -16.22 -20.96 -12.18
CA THR A 132 -16.08 -19.80 -11.29
C THR A 132 -15.40 -18.64 -12.03
N HIS A 133 -15.54 -17.42 -11.53
CA HIS A 133 -14.84 -16.28 -12.13
C HIS A 133 -14.38 -15.27 -11.08
N THR A 134 -13.36 -14.50 -11.45
CA THR A 134 -12.82 -13.43 -10.63
C THR A 134 -12.88 -12.12 -11.40
N TYR A 135 -13.37 -11.07 -10.75
CA TYR A 135 -13.27 -9.71 -11.24
C TYR A 135 -12.31 -8.93 -10.35
N ARG A 136 -11.38 -8.17 -10.93
CA ARG A 136 -10.55 -7.20 -10.22
C ARG A 136 -10.78 -5.83 -10.82
N TYR A 137 -10.93 -4.83 -9.98
CA TYR A 137 -11.20 -3.47 -10.40
C TYR A 137 -10.25 -2.48 -9.75
N HIS A 138 -9.79 -1.51 -10.53
CA HIS A 138 -9.01 -0.36 -10.07
C HIS A 138 -9.64 0.92 -10.58
N PHE A 139 -9.95 1.81 -9.64
CA PHE A 139 -10.46 3.14 -9.92
C PHE A 139 -9.62 4.18 -9.21
N ALA A 140 -9.24 5.23 -9.94
CA ALA A 140 -8.64 6.44 -9.39
C ALA A 140 -9.26 7.66 -10.06
N ALA A 141 -9.67 8.67 -9.29
CA ALA A 141 -10.27 9.88 -9.84
C ALA A 141 -9.94 11.13 -9.03
N LYS A 142 -9.70 12.25 -9.73
CA LYS A 142 -9.48 13.57 -9.13
C LYS A 142 -10.79 14.32 -8.98
N ILE A 143 -11.04 14.84 -7.78
CA ILE A 143 -12.22 15.65 -7.46
C ILE A 143 -11.94 17.11 -7.83
N LEU A 144 -12.69 17.69 -8.75
CA LEU A 144 -12.56 19.11 -9.12
C LEU A 144 -13.73 19.97 -8.63
N LYS A 145 -14.89 19.37 -8.39
CA LYS A 145 -16.10 20.04 -7.88
C LYS A 145 -16.78 19.20 -6.81
N THR A 146 -17.54 19.83 -5.94
CA THR A 146 -18.31 19.15 -4.88
C THR A 146 -19.26 18.08 -5.44
N SER A 147 -19.77 18.25 -6.67
CA SER A 147 -20.68 17.30 -7.32
C SER A 147 -20.07 15.92 -7.55
N THR A 148 -18.74 15.79 -7.63
CA THR A 148 -18.05 14.51 -7.84
C THR A 148 -17.52 13.89 -6.55
N LYS A 149 -17.66 14.56 -5.40
CA LYS A 149 -17.30 13.99 -4.09
C LYS A 149 -18.02 12.68 -3.78
N THR A 150 -19.14 12.41 -4.43
CA THR A 150 -19.87 11.14 -4.30
C THR A 150 -19.04 9.92 -4.68
N TRP A 151 -17.96 10.07 -5.48
CA TRP A 151 -17.00 8.99 -5.75
C TRP A 151 -16.25 8.49 -4.52
N ALA A 152 -16.25 9.24 -3.42
CA ALA A 152 -15.73 8.80 -2.13
C ALA A 152 -16.63 7.78 -1.41
N ASN A 153 -17.91 7.69 -1.80
CA ASN A 153 -18.89 6.80 -1.21
C ASN A 153 -19.00 5.54 -2.06
N VAL A 154 -18.33 4.48 -1.64
CA VAL A 154 -18.24 3.24 -2.42
C VAL A 154 -19.25 2.22 -1.89
N GLY A 155 -20.06 1.67 -2.80
CA GLY A 155 -20.99 0.58 -2.53
C GLY A 155 -20.87 -0.47 -3.62
N ILE A 156 -20.50 -1.70 -3.25
CA ILE A 156 -20.29 -2.83 -4.16
C ILE A 156 -21.30 -3.91 -3.81
N HIS A 157 -22.24 -4.17 -4.71
CA HIS A 157 -23.29 -5.18 -4.53
C HIS A 157 -22.74 -6.58 -4.79
N PHE A 158 -23.15 -7.55 -3.99
CA PHE A 158 -22.77 -8.95 -4.14
C PHE A 158 -23.79 -9.88 -3.48
N GLU A 159 -23.82 -11.14 -3.90
CA GLU A 159 -24.59 -12.21 -3.24
C GLU A 159 -23.63 -13.07 -2.40
N GLU A 160 -23.74 -13.03 -1.07
CA GLU A 160 -22.78 -13.69 -0.17
C GLU A 160 -22.70 -15.22 -0.34
N GLU A 161 -23.77 -15.86 -0.83
CA GLU A 161 -23.79 -17.29 -1.12
C GLU A 161 -23.15 -17.66 -2.47
N ARG A 162 -22.84 -16.66 -3.28
CA ARG A 162 -22.30 -16.83 -4.64
C ARG A 162 -20.94 -16.22 -4.85
N SER A 163 -20.64 -15.18 -4.08
CA SER A 163 -19.52 -14.28 -4.32
C SER A 163 -18.96 -13.71 -3.02
N ARG A 164 -17.71 -13.25 -3.07
CA ARG A 164 -17.05 -12.53 -2.00
C ARG A 164 -16.31 -11.34 -2.56
N ILE A 165 -16.47 -10.19 -1.90
CA ILE A 165 -15.74 -8.96 -2.21
C ILE A 165 -14.57 -8.80 -1.22
N THR A 166 -13.39 -8.46 -1.74
CA THR A 166 -12.21 -8.04 -0.96
C THR A 166 -11.80 -6.65 -1.41
N VAL A 167 -11.62 -5.71 -0.48
CA VAL A 167 -11.09 -4.37 -0.77
C VAL A 167 -9.59 -4.39 -0.54
N ASP A 168 -8.82 -4.32 -1.62
CA ASP A 168 -7.36 -4.44 -1.61
C ASP A 168 -6.65 -3.10 -1.33
N LEU A 169 -7.32 -1.99 -1.70
CA LEU A 169 -6.83 -0.63 -1.51
C LEU A 169 -8.05 0.31 -1.44
N ALA A 170 -8.05 1.27 -0.52
CA ALA A 170 -8.98 2.39 -0.53
C ALA A 170 -8.35 3.58 0.19
N ARG A 171 -8.09 4.67 -0.52
CA ARG A 171 -7.35 5.82 0.00
C ARG A 171 -7.70 7.14 -0.69
N THR A 172 -7.56 8.21 0.06
CA THR A 172 -7.54 9.59 -0.45
C THR A 172 -6.10 10.05 -0.54
N ILE A 173 -5.72 10.61 -1.69
CA ILE A 173 -4.40 11.17 -1.96
C ILE A 173 -4.55 12.69 -2.07
N LYS A 174 -3.79 13.41 -1.25
CA LYS A 174 -3.74 14.87 -1.24
C LYS A 174 -2.80 15.41 -2.32
N PRO A 175 -2.97 16.68 -2.75
CA PRO A 175 -2.06 17.31 -3.71
C PRO A 175 -0.59 17.34 -3.30
N ASP A 176 -0.30 17.32 -2.00
CA ASP A 176 1.06 17.27 -1.44
C ASP A 176 1.64 15.85 -1.33
N GLY A 177 0.87 14.82 -1.72
CA GLY A 177 1.25 13.42 -1.62
C GLY A 177 0.87 12.75 -0.30
N THR A 178 0.25 13.46 0.65
CA THR A 178 -0.28 12.84 1.88
C THR A 178 -1.39 11.85 1.54
N VAL A 179 -1.42 10.71 2.24
CA VAL A 179 -2.38 9.63 2.00
C VAL A 179 -3.19 9.32 3.24
N TYR A 180 -4.51 9.23 3.08
CA TYR A 180 -5.44 8.78 4.10
C TYR A 180 -6.12 7.49 3.63
N SER A 181 -5.78 6.36 4.26
CA SER A 181 -6.37 5.06 3.92
C SER A 181 -7.61 4.77 4.76
N VAL A 182 -8.58 4.08 4.14
CA VAL A 182 -9.73 3.53 4.86
C VAL A 182 -9.24 2.50 5.88
N SER A 183 -9.72 2.62 7.12
CA SER A 183 -9.48 1.59 8.14
C SER A 183 -10.30 0.33 7.81
N PRO A 184 -9.76 -0.89 7.96
CA PRO A 184 -10.51 -2.12 7.76
C PRO A 184 -11.84 -2.16 8.52
N ASP A 185 -11.87 -1.60 9.73
CA ASP A 185 -13.08 -1.56 10.58
C ASP A 185 -14.18 -0.64 10.03
N ALA A 186 -13.83 0.28 9.11
CA ALA A 186 -14.78 1.18 8.46
C ALA A 186 -15.48 0.52 7.26
N ILE A 187 -14.98 -0.61 6.76
CA ILE A 187 -15.60 -1.37 5.67
C ILE A 187 -16.73 -2.22 6.24
N LYS A 188 -17.96 -1.97 5.79
CA LYS A 188 -19.17 -2.64 6.31
C LYS A 188 -19.83 -3.48 5.24
N VAL A 189 -20.30 -4.66 5.63
CA VAL A 189 -21.25 -5.44 4.84
C VAL A 189 -22.65 -5.09 5.31
N ILE A 190 -23.47 -4.54 4.43
CA ILE A 190 -24.82 -4.08 4.72
C ILE A 190 -25.82 -4.90 3.91
N LYS A 191 -26.92 -5.32 4.56
CA LYS A 191 -28.07 -5.87 3.87
C LYS A 191 -29.04 -4.72 3.53
N PRO A 192 -29.55 -4.61 2.29
CA PRO A 192 -30.56 -3.62 1.96
C PRO A 192 -31.75 -3.74 2.92
N LYS A 193 -32.17 -2.63 3.51
CA LYS A 193 -33.43 -2.59 4.25
C LYS A 193 -34.54 -2.36 3.24
N SER A 194 -35.50 -3.28 3.20
CA SER A 194 -36.73 -3.10 2.45
C SER A 194 -37.92 -3.33 3.37
N ASP A 195 -38.92 -2.47 3.25
CA ASP A 195 -40.19 -2.56 3.98
C ASP A 195 -41.13 -3.63 3.40
N MET A 196 -40.70 -4.32 2.34
CA MET A 196 -41.39 -5.46 1.74
C MET A 196 -40.59 -6.75 1.97
N VAL A 197 -41.28 -7.89 2.03
CA VAL A 197 -40.65 -9.21 2.18
C VAL A 197 -39.94 -9.57 0.87
N PHE A 198 -38.65 -9.27 0.79
CA PHE A 198 -37.80 -9.70 -0.32
C PHE A 198 -37.09 -11.02 0.02
N PHE A 199 -37.10 -11.94 -0.94
CA PHE A 199 -36.23 -13.12 -0.95
C PHE A 199 -34.79 -12.78 -1.39
N GLU A 200 -34.50 -11.49 -1.63
CA GLU A 200 -33.20 -11.00 -2.10
C GLU A 200 -32.12 -11.26 -1.05
N ARG A 201 -31.07 -11.97 -1.49
CA ARG A 201 -29.91 -12.37 -0.70
C ARG A 201 -28.77 -11.36 -0.82
N ASP A 202 -29.02 -10.27 -1.54
CA ASP A 202 -28.06 -9.27 -1.91
C ASP A 202 -27.57 -8.52 -0.67
N LYS A 203 -26.27 -8.29 -0.66
CA LYS A 203 -25.59 -7.44 0.31
C LYS A 203 -24.75 -6.43 -0.46
N SER A 204 -24.25 -5.43 0.25
CA SER A 204 -23.27 -4.50 -0.29
C SER A 204 -22.09 -4.38 0.66
N VAL A 205 -20.88 -4.42 0.12
CA VAL A 205 -19.70 -3.85 0.80
C VAL A 205 -19.77 -2.34 0.64
N GLN A 206 -19.74 -1.61 1.75
CA GLN A 206 -19.81 -0.15 1.77
C GLN A 206 -18.66 0.44 2.59
N PHE A 207 -18.07 1.51 2.08
CA PHE A 207 -17.08 2.32 2.80
C PHE A 207 -17.05 3.73 2.23
N GLU A 208 -16.61 4.68 3.06
CA GLU A 208 -16.36 6.06 2.66
C GLU A 208 -14.87 6.35 2.76
N LEU A 209 -14.31 6.98 1.73
CA LEU A 209 -12.92 7.39 1.74
C LEU A 209 -12.72 8.59 2.70
N PRO A 210 -11.70 8.55 3.58
CA PRO A 210 -11.52 9.58 4.59
C PRO A 210 -11.01 10.90 4.02
N ASP A 211 -11.38 12.00 4.67
CA ASP A 211 -10.82 13.34 4.43
C ASP A 211 -10.90 13.84 2.97
N VAL A 212 -11.98 13.55 2.24
CA VAL A 212 -12.09 13.93 0.82
C VAL A 212 -12.48 15.40 0.62
N SER A 213 -11.64 16.14 -0.10
CA SER A 213 -11.81 17.53 -0.49
C SER A 213 -11.67 17.76 -1.99
N VAL A 214 -12.11 18.93 -2.46
CA VAL A 214 -11.85 19.37 -3.83
C VAL A 214 -10.35 19.53 -4.01
N GLY A 215 -9.81 18.98 -5.09
CA GLY A 215 -8.38 18.91 -5.38
C GLY A 215 -7.78 17.53 -5.08
N ASP A 216 -8.41 16.74 -4.22
CA ASP A 216 -7.92 15.42 -3.82
C ASP A 216 -8.18 14.37 -4.92
N ILE A 217 -7.49 13.24 -4.79
CA ILE A 217 -7.71 12.05 -5.59
C ILE A 217 -8.27 10.95 -4.69
N VAL A 218 -9.34 10.32 -5.14
CA VAL A 218 -9.89 9.10 -4.55
C VAL A 218 -9.37 7.90 -5.33
N GLU A 219 -8.91 6.86 -4.64
CA GLU A 219 -8.44 5.64 -5.28
C GLU A 219 -8.87 4.41 -4.49
N TYR A 220 -9.38 3.40 -5.19
CA TYR A 220 -9.67 2.11 -4.59
C TYR A 220 -9.46 0.96 -5.57
N ARG A 221 -9.19 -0.21 -5.00
CA ARG A 221 -9.13 -1.48 -5.70
C ARG A 221 -9.90 -2.52 -4.92
N TYR A 222 -10.63 -3.36 -5.63
CA TYR A 222 -11.30 -4.50 -5.05
C TYR A 222 -11.25 -5.69 -5.99
N SER A 223 -11.46 -6.86 -5.41
CA SER A 223 -11.68 -8.10 -6.13
C SER A 223 -13.01 -8.72 -5.72
N GLU A 224 -13.69 -9.30 -6.70
CA GLU A 224 -14.86 -10.15 -6.52
C GLU A 224 -14.51 -11.55 -6.97
N GLU A 225 -14.64 -12.51 -6.06
CA GLU A 225 -14.55 -13.94 -6.37
C GLU A 225 -15.96 -14.52 -6.43
N VAL A 226 -16.42 -14.93 -7.61
CA VAL A 226 -17.71 -15.60 -7.81
C VAL A 226 -17.50 -17.11 -7.83
N PHE A 227 -17.59 -17.71 -6.64
CA PHE A 227 -17.34 -19.13 -6.40
C PHE A 227 -18.58 -20.02 -6.66
N ASN A 228 -19.78 -19.45 -6.72
CA ASN A 228 -21.03 -20.19 -6.98
C ASN A 228 -21.97 -19.39 -7.90
N PRO A 229 -21.61 -19.20 -9.19
CA PRO A 229 -22.44 -18.49 -10.15
C PRO A 229 -23.80 -19.20 -10.34
N TRP A 230 -24.82 -18.44 -10.74
CA TRP A 230 -26.15 -19.01 -11.01
C TRP A 230 -26.11 -20.14 -12.04
N ASN A 231 -25.30 -19.98 -13.08
CA ASN A 231 -25.03 -21.01 -14.08
C ASN A 231 -23.55 -20.97 -14.47
N LYS A 232 -22.84 -22.08 -14.25
CA LYS A 232 -21.41 -22.25 -14.58
C LYS A 232 -21.13 -22.29 -16.09
N GLU A 233 -22.14 -22.47 -16.93
CA GLU A 233 -22.05 -22.47 -18.39
C GLU A 233 -22.23 -21.07 -18.99
N ILE A 234 -22.68 -20.09 -18.19
CA ILE A 234 -22.93 -18.74 -18.64
C ILE A 234 -21.86 -17.81 -18.09
N PHE A 235 -21.14 -17.16 -19.01
CA PHE A 235 -20.19 -16.12 -18.71
C PHE A 235 -20.48 -14.90 -19.60
N ASN A 236 -21.14 -13.90 -19.03
CA ASN A 236 -21.50 -12.67 -19.71
C ASN A 236 -21.35 -11.48 -18.76
N PHE A 237 -20.75 -10.40 -19.26
CA PHE A 237 -20.61 -9.16 -18.51
C PHE A 237 -20.50 -7.99 -19.49
N GLY A 238 -20.66 -6.77 -18.97
CA GLY A 238 -20.47 -5.54 -19.71
C GLY A 238 -19.45 -4.65 -19.02
N TYR A 239 -18.77 -3.81 -19.80
CA TYR A 239 -17.84 -2.81 -19.31
C TYR A 239 -18.03 -1.51 -20.08
N TYR A 240 -18.02 -0.38 -19.37
CA TYR A 240 -18.19 0.94 -19.97
C TYR A 240 -16.87 1.70 -19.89
N PHE A 241 -16.38 2.16 -21.04
CA PHE A 241 -15.10 2.90 -21.13
C PHE A 241 -15.28 4.42 -21.03
N GLN A 242 -16.52 4.91 -21.02
CA GLN A 242 -16.85 6.33 -21.02
C GLN A 242 -17.97 6.64 -20.03
N THR A 243 -17.85 7.79 -19.37
CA THR A 243 -18.89 8.39 -18.54
C THR A 243 -19.01 9.89 -18.87
N ARG A 244 -19.73 10.65 -18.03
CA ARG A 244 -19.91 12.10 -18.19
C ARG A 244 -18.62 12.89 -17.95
N GLU A 245 -17.79 12.42 -17.02
CA GLU A 245 -16.51 13.03 -16.70
C GLU A 245 -15.40 12.48 -17.62
N PRO A 246 -14.38 13.28 -17.97
CA PRO A 246 -13.26 12.82 -18.77
C PRO A 246 -12.54 11.62 -18.14
N VAL A 247 -12.16 10.67 -18.99
CA VAL A 247 -11.42 9.46 -18.62
C VAL A 247 -10.03 9.51 -19.24
N GLY A 248 -8.99 9.34 -18.41
CA GLY A 248 -7.59 9.28 -18.83
C GLY A 248 -7.24 7.92 -19.41
N SER A 249 -7.25 6.90 -18.55
CA SER A 249 -7.03 5.50 -18.94
C SER A 249 -8.20 4.64 -18.48
N SER A 250 -8.82 3.94 -19.43
CA SER A 250 -9.78 2.87 -19.15
C SER A 250 -9.39 1.62 -19.94
N SER A 251 -9.41 0.46 -19.29
CA SER A 251 -9.00 -0.80 -19.90
C SER A 251 -9.77 -1.97 -19.31
N LEU A 252 -9.96 -3.01 -20.14
CA LEU A 252 -10.56 -4.26 -19.73
C LEU A 252 -9.68 -5.41 -20.23
N VAL A 253 -9.27 -6.28 -19.31
CA VAL A 253 -8.61 -7.55 -19.62
C VAL A 253 -9.59 -8.69 -19.38
N VAL A 254 -9.69 -9.61 -20.34
CA VAL A 254 -10.58 -10.77 -20.24
C VAL A 254 -9.76 -12.05 -20.42
N GLY A 255 -9.70 -12.87 -19.37
CA GLY A 255 -9.11 -14.20 -19.41
C GLY A 255 -10.20 -15.28 -19.51
N ILE A 256 -10.06 -16.17 -20.48
CA ILE A 256 -10.90 -17.37 -20.60
C ILE A 256 -10.03 -18.61 -20.78
N PRO A 257 -10.51 -19.81 -20.43
CA PRO A 257 -9.82 -21.06 -20.75
C PRO A 257 -9.59 -21.24 -22.24
N ASP A 258 -8.42 -21.76 -22.64
CA ASP A 258 -8.01 -21.95 -24.04
C ASP A 258 -8.98 -22.80 -24.87
N ARG A 259 -9.77 -23.66 -24.21
CA ARG A 259 -10.78 -24.52 -24.86
C ARG A 259 -12.08 -23.78 -25.22
N LEU A 260 -12.28 -22.57 -24.72
CA LEU A 260 -13.48 -21.77 -24.96
C LEU A 260 -13.19 -20.68 -26.00
N SER A 261 -14.25 -20.11 -26.56
CA SER A 261 -14.16 -18.97 -27.47
C SER A 261 -14.94 -17.80 -26.88
N LEU A 262 -14.32 -16.62 -26.82
CA LEU A 262 -14.96 -15.40 -26.37
C LEU A 262 -15.64 -14.72 -27.55
N THR A 263 -16.96 -14.56 -27.48
CA THR A 263 -17.68 -13.65 -28.38
C THR A 263 -17.83 -12.31 -27.67
N TYR A 264 -17.39 -11.23 -28.32
CA TYR A 264 -17.54 -9.87 -27.80
C TYR A 264 -18.09 -8.93 -28.87
N GLY A 265 -18.70 -7.85 -28.42
CA GLY A 265 -19.15 -6.76 -29.27
C GLY A 265 -18.80 -5.43 -28.63
N THR A 266 -18.40 -4.46 -29.43
CA THR A 266 -18.15 -3.09 -28.98
C THR A 266 -19.31 -2.20 -29.43
N ARG A 267 -19.52 -1.09 -28.72
CA ARG A 267 -20.49 -0.05 -29.08
C ARG A 267 -19.85 1.30 -28.86
N ASN A 268 -20.05 2.21 -29.82
CA ASN A 268 -19.48 3.57 -29.77
C ASN A 268 -17.95 3.58 -29.57
N MET A 269 -17.28 2.53 -30.03
CA MET A 269 -15.84 2.45 -30.12
C MET A 269 -15.52 2.29 -31.60
N ASP A 270 -14.55 3.05 -32.09
CA ASP A 270 -13.93 2.73 -33.36
C ASP A 270 -13.36 1.32 -33.22
N THR A 271 -13.86 0.39 -34.03
CA THR A 271 -13.32 -0.97 -34.06
C THR A 271 -11.85 -0.84 -34.48
N PRO A 272 -10.93 -1.61 -33.88
CA PRO A 272 -9.51 -1.56 -34.26
C PRO A 272 -9.31 -1.83 -35.75
#